data_AF-A0A7K4F2V6-F1
#
_entry.id   AF-A0A7K4F2V6-F1
#
_cell.length_a   1.000
_cell.length_b   1.000
_cell.length_c   1.000
_cell.angle_alpha   90.00
_cell.angle_beta   90.00
_cell.angle_gamma   90.00
#
_symmetry.space_group_name_H-M   'P 1'
#
loop_
_entity.id
_entity.type
_entity.pdbx_description
1 polymer ?
#
loop_
_entity_poly.entity_id
_entity_poly.type
_entity_poly.pdbx_seq_one_letter_code
_entity_poly.pdbx_strand_id
1 'polypeptide(L)'
;IGLDANAMKIDDVKKSSKDYDIIVNATSLGLKNEPSPISLEGISDKTIVYDIVYMPMNTDFIKKAKAKNAVIIFGYEMLLGQAVRAFEIWHEMEAPYNAMKKALLGGF
;
A
#
# COMPACT_ATOMS: atom_id res chain seq x y z
N ILE A 1 -10.50 -9.91 -18.88
CA ILE A 1 -9.21 -10.40 -18.35
C ILE A 1 -9.28 -11.75 -17.63
N GLY A 2 -10.44 -12.44 -17.55
CA GLY A 2 -10.47 -13.86 -17.12
C GLY A 2 -9.95 -14.13 -15.71
N LEU A 3 -10.08 -13.16 -14.80
CA LEU A 3 -9.65 -13.31 -13.41
C LEU A 3 -10.82 -13.80 -12.56
N ASP A 4 -10.54 -14.72 -11.66
CA ASP A 4 -11.45 -15.16 -10.60
C ASP A 4 -11.34 -14.22 -9.39
N ALA A 5 -12.48 -13.89 -8.80
CA ALA A 5 -12.55 -13.05 -7.61
C ALA A 5 -13.43 -13.70 -6.55
N ASN A 6 -12.93 -13.74 -5.31
CA ASN A 6 -13.67 -14.22 -4.14
C ASN A 6 -13.96 -13.05 -3.21
N ALA A 7 -15.23 -12.85 -2.88
CA ALA A 7 -15.65 -11.86 -1.90
C ALA A 7 -15.90 -12.55 -0.55
N MET A 8 -15.37 -11.95 0.52
CA MET A 8 -15.54 -12.42 1.89
C MET A 8 -15.82 -11.24 2.80
N LYS A 9 -16.52 -11.45 3.92
CA LYS A 9 -16.66 -10.40 4.92
C LYS A 9 -15.35 -10.22 5.67
N ILE A 10 -15.07 -9.00 6.11
CA ILE A 10 -13.81 -8.68 6.81
C ILE A 10 -13.63 -9.51 8.09
N ASP A 11 -14.73 -9.89 8.75
CA ASP A 11 -14.71 -10.75 9.93
C ASP A 11 -14.21 -12.17 9.64
N ASP A 12 -14.42 -12.65 8.43
CA ASP A 12 -14.00 -13.99 7.98
C ASP A 12 -12.52 -14.02 7.56
N VAL A 13 -11.92 -12.85 7.28
CA VAL A 13 -10.52 -12.70 6.83
C VAL A 13 -9.50 -12.87 7.98
N LYS A 14 -9.95 -12.88 9.23
CA LYS A 14 -9.09 -12.77 10.43
C LYS A 14 -7.97 -13.82 10.56
N LYS A 15 -7.99 -14.93 9.80
CA LYS A 15 -6.98 -16.01 9.85
C LYS A 15 -6.33 -16.37 8.51
N SER A 16 -6.70 -15.71 7.41
CA SER A 16 -6.24 -16.10 6.07
C SER A 16 -5.13 -15.23 5.51
N SER A 17 -4.67 -14.19 6.21
CA SER A 17 -3.59 -13.32 5.74
C SER A 17 -2.31 -14.07 5.36
N LYS A 18 -2.01 -15.19 6.05
CA LYS A 18 -0.88 -16.07 5.74
C LYS A 18 -1.00 -16.81 4.40
N ASP A 19 -2.21 -16.89 3.84
CA ASP A 19 -2.51 -17.62 2.61
C ASP A 19 -2.35 -16.72 1.37
N TYR A 20 -1.95 -15.45 1.55
CA TYR A 20 -1.78 -14.48 0.46
C TYR A 20 -0.33 -13.99 0.37
N ASP A 21 0.20 -13.94 -0.85
CA ASP A 21 1.51 -13.37 -1.14
C ASP A 21 1.50 -11.84 -1.09
N ILE A 22 0.38 -11.22 -1.49
CA ILE A 22 0.20 -9.76 -1.54
C ILE A 22 -1.08 -9.38 -0.81
N ILE A 23 -0.98 -8.44 0.11
CA ILE A 23 -2.10 -7.89 0.86
C ILE A 23 -2.14 -6.38 0.65
N VAL A 24 -3.26 -5.88 0.12
CA VAL A 24 -3.45 -4.45 -0.17
C VAL A 24 -4.55 -3.87 0.72
N ASN A 25 -4.22 -2.89 1.56
CA ASN A 25 -5.23 -2.03 2.17
C ASN A 25 -5.62 -0.95 1.15
N ALA A 26 -6.77 -1.10 0.52
CA ALA A 26 -7.37 -0.12 -0.37
C ALA A 26 -8.52 0.67 0.28
N THR A 27 -8.61 0.65 1.61
CA THR A 27 -9.64 1.37 2.39
C THR A 27 -9.11 2.69 2.94
N SER A 28 -9.97 3.47 3.58
CA SER A 28 -9.59 4.70 4.31
C SER A 28 -9.07 4.45 5.73
N LEU A 29 -9.11 3.20 6.23
CA LEU A 29 -8.64 2.87 7.58
C LEU A 29 -7.13 3.07 7.69
N GLY A 30 -6.72 3.90 8.65
CA GLY A 30 -5.34 4.33 8.84
C GLY A 30 -5.17 5.85 8.74
N LEU A 31 -6.07 6.55 8.02
CA LEU A 31 -6.03 8.01 7.86
C LEU A 31 -6.11 8.77 9.20
N LYS A 32 -6.82 8.22 10.19
CA LYS A 32 -6.96 8.78 11.54
C LYS A 32 -6.30 7.91 12.60
N ASN A 33 -5.31 7.11 12.21
CA ASN A 33 -4.67 6.09 13.05
C ASN A 33 -5.64 5.00 13.54
N GLU A 34 -6.65 4.65 12.73
CA GLU A 34 -7.48 3.48 12.98
C GLU A 34 -6.65 2.19 12.98
N PRO A 35 -7.06 1.16 13.75
CA PRO A 35 -6.41 -0.14 13.71
C PRO A 35 -6.53 -0.78 12.31
N SER A 36 -5.57 -1.63 12.00
CA SER A 36 -5.61 -2.45 10.78
C SER A 36 -6.93 -3.24 10.70
N PRO A 37 -7.56 -3.30 9.50
CA PRO A 37 -8.83 -4.02 9.32
C PRO A 37 -8.69 -5.54 9.48
N ILE A 38 -7.48 -6.08 9.42
CA ILE A 38 -7.21 -7.52 9.44
C ILE A 38 -6.03 -7.86 10.35
N SER A 39 -5.96 -9.12 10.78
CA SER A 39 -4.77 -9.63 11.46
C SER A 39 -3.65 -9.87 10.44
N LEU A 40 -2.40 -9.58 10.82
CA LEU A 40 -1.20 -9.97 10.05
C LEU A 40 -0.45 -11.12 10.73
N GLU A 41 -1.16 -11.93 11.52
CA GLU A 41 -0.59 -13.14 12.09
C GLU A 41 -0.31 -14.18 11.00
N GLY A 42 0.85 -14.84 11.11
CA GLY A 42 1.25 -15.90 10.19
C GLY A 42 1.82 -15.45 8.84
N ILE A 43 1.84 -14.14 8.53
CA ILE A 43 2.56 -13.65 7.35
C ILE A 43 4.08 -13.81 7.56
N SER A 44 4.82 -13.82 6.45
CA SER A 44 6.28 -13.99 6.46
C SER A 44 7.00 -12.76 5.89
N ASP A 45 8.32 -12.81 5.92
CA ASP A 45 9.21 -11.84 5.27
C ASP A 45 9.07 -11.80 3.74
N LYS A 46 8.41 -12.80 3.14
CA LYS A 46 8.10 -12.85 1.70
C LYS A 46 6.78 -12.17 1.35
N THR A 47 5.91 -11.90 2.34
CA THR A 47 4.61 -11.29 2.10
C THR A 47 4.80 -9.81 1.76
N ILE A 48 4.12 -9.35 0.70
CA ILE A 48 4.07 -7.94 0.32
C ILE A 48 2.85 -7.30 0.97
N VAL A 49 3.07 -6.27 1.77
CA VAL A 49 2.01 -5.43 2.34
C VAL A 49 2.03 -4.07 1.67
N TYR A 50 0.92 -3.72 1.03
CA TYR A 50 0.72 -2.45 0.36
C TYR A 50 -0.42 -1.67 1.03
N ASP A 51 -0.14 -0.47 1.52
CA ASP A 51 -1.17 0.41 2.07
C ASP A 51 -1.32 1.63 1.17
N ILE A 52 -2.51 1.88 0.58
CA ILE A 52 -2.72 3.08 -0.25
C ILE A 52 -2.80 4.36 0.58
N VAL A 53 -2.96 4.25 1.90
CA VAL A 53 -2.88 5.38 2.82
C VAL A 53 -1.45 5.92 2.81
N TYR A 54 -1.27 7.14 2.31
CA TYR A 54 0.03 7.80 2.21
C TYR A 54 0.34 8.74 3.38
N MET A 55 -0.69 9.21 4.10
CA MET A 55 -0.54 10.08 5.28
C MET A 55 -1.59 9.72 6.33
N PRO A 56 -1.20 9.28 7.54
CA PRO A 56 0.18 9.08 8.01
C PRO A 56 0.88 7.89 7.31
N MET A 57 2.21 7.99 7.12
CA MET A 57 2.99 6.94 6.43
C MET A 57 3.12 5.64 7.23
N ASN A 58 3.08 5.70 8.56
CA ASN A 58 3.16 4.54 9.45
C ASN A 58 1.80 4.28 10.11
N THR A 59 0.83 3.79 9.32
CA THR A 59 -0.45 3.29 9.83
C THR A 59 -0.25 2.08 10.76
N ASP A 60 -1.27 1.70 11.54
CA ASP A 60 -1.22 0.47 12.35
C ASP A 60 -0.96 -0.78 11.48
N PHE A 61 -1.51 -0.80 10.25
CA PHE A 61 -1.28 -1.86 9.28
C PHE A 61 0.19 -1.98 8.87
N ILE A 62 0.81 -0.84 8.50
CA ILE A 62 2.24 -0.78 8.18
C ILE A 62 3.11 -1.16 9.39
N LYS A 63 2.78 -0.68 10.59
CA LYS A 63 3.52 -1.04 11.82
C LYS A 63 3.50 -2.55 12.09
N LYS A 64 2.34 -3.18 11.95
CA LYS A 64 2.18 -4.63 12.10
C LYS A 64 2.95 -5.40 11.03
N ALA A 65 2.95 -4.92 9.78
CA ALA A 65 3.73 -5.52 8.70
C ALA A 65 5.25 -5.44 8.97
N LYS A 66 5.75 -4.29 9.44
CA LYS A 66 7.15 -4.11 9.87
C LYS A 66 7.55 -5.10 10.96
N ALA A 67 6.69 -5.31 11.94
CA ALA A 67 6.94 -6.28 13.03
C ALA A 67 7.05 -7.74 12.54
N LYS A 68 6.62 -8.03 11.30
CA LYS A 68 6.73 -9.34 10.65
C LYS A 68 7.84 -9.39 9.60
N ASN A 69 8.63 -8.32 9.44
CA ASN A 69 9.64 -8.17 8.39
C ASN A 69 9.09 -8.31 6.96
N ALA A 70 7.79 -8.06 6.77
CA ALA A 70 7.18 -8.09 5.44
C ALA A 70 7.77 -7.03 4.51
N VAL A 71 7.69 -7.27 3.21
CA VAL A 71 8.03 -6.27 2.19
C VAL A 71 6.93 -5.21 2.16
N ILE A 72 7.28 -3.93 2.23
CA ILE A 72 6.31 -2.84 2.36
C ILE A 72 6.31 -1.97 1.12
N ILE A 73 5.13 -1.73 0.57
CA ILE A 73 4.85 -0.68 -0.40
C ILE A 73 4.01 0.39 0.31
N PHE A 74 4.49 1.62 0.30
CA PHE A 74 3.79 2.74 0.94
C PHE A 74 2.85 3.44 -0.05
N GLY A 75 1.79 4.06 0.47
CA GLY A 75 0.76 4.69 -0.36
C GLY A 75 1.27 5.84 -1.23
N TYR A 76 2.37 6.49 -0.82
CA TYR A 76 2.98 7.55 -1.62
C TYR A 76 3.51 7.04 -2.97
N GLU A 77 3.82 5.75 -3.11
CA GLU A 77 4.20 5.15 -4.39
C GLU A 77 3.02 5.18 -5.37
N MET A 78 1.77 4.99 -4.90
CA MET A 78 0.57 5.16 -5.75
C MET A 78 0.40 6.62 -6.17
N LEU A 79 0.51 7.53 -5.20
CA LEU A 79 0.36 8.98 -5.42
C LEU A 79 1.39 9.50 -6.43
N LEU A 80 2.64 9.06 -6.33
CA LEU A 80 3.69 9.38 -7.28
C LEU A 80 3.44 8.73 -8.64
N GLY A 81 3.10 7.44 -8.68
CA GLY A 81 2.89 6.70 -9.92
C GLY A 81 1.77 7.30 -10.79
N GLN A 82 0.64 7.69 -10.17
CA GLN A 82 -0.41 8.36 -10.92
C GLN A 82 0.02 9.75 -11.44
N ALA A 83 0.82 10.49 -10.68
CA ALA A 83 1.29 11.81 -11.07
C ALA A 83 2.30 11.71 -12.23
N VAL A 84 3.19 10.73 -12.19
CA VAL A 84 4.13 10.38 -13.27
C VAL A 84 3.36 10.08 -14.55
N ARG A 85 2.34 9.21 -14.48
CA ARG A 85 1.56 8.84 -15.66
C ARG A 85 0.80 10.03 -16.24
N ALA A 86 0.20 10.86 -15.39
CA ALA A 86 -0.49 12.07 -15.84
C ALA A 86 0.48 13.06 -16.50
N PHE A 87 1.66 13.25 -15.92
CA PHE A 87 2.70 14.12 -16.48
C PHE A 87 3.10 13.68 -17.89
N GLU A 88 3.38 12.39 -18.08
CA GLU A 88 3.74 11.80 -19.39
C GLU A 88 2.65 11.99 -20.44
N ILE A 89 1.38 11.83 -20.04
CA ILE A 89 0.24 12.03 -20.95
C ILE A 89 0.15 13.49 -21.40
N TRP A 90 0.33 14.44 -20.49
CA TRP A 90 0.14 15.86 -20.80
C TRP A 90 1.32 16.52 -21.50
N HIS A 91 2.55 16.07 -21.19
CA HIS A 91 3.77 16.69 -21.69
C HIS A 91 4.44 15.88 -22.79
N GLU A 92 3.92 14.68 -23.09
CA GLU A 92 4.46 13.75 -24.09
C GLU A 92 5.96 13.46 -23.91
N MET A 93 6.42 13.51 -22.66
CA MET A 93 7.82 13.28 -22.29
C MET A 93 7.92 12.49 -21.00
N GLU A 94 9.07 11.85 -20.78
CA GLU A 94 9.34 11.10 -19.55
C GLU A 94 9.23 12.02 -18.32
N ALA A 95 8.48 11.57 -17.31
CA ALA A 95 8.34 12.34 -16.09
C ALA A 95 9.66 12.35 -15.30
N PRO A 96 10.06 13.49 -14.70
CA PRO A 96 11.26 13.57 -13.88
C PRO A 96 11.02 12.90 -12.50
N TYR A 97 10.93 11.57 -12.49
CA TYR A 97 10.52 10.74 -11.35
C TYR A 97 11.22 11.11 -10.05
N ASN A 98 12.55 11.22 -10.08
CA ASN A 98 13.36 11.52 -8.90
C ASN A 98 13.07 12.92 -8.34
N ALA A 99 12.82 13.92 -9.21
CA ALA A 99 12.46 15.26 -8.78
C ALA A 99 11.06 15.28 -8.16
N MET A 100 10.10 14.57 -8.76
CA MET A 100 8.74 14.44 -8.24
C MET A 100 8.71 13.71 -6.89
N LYS A 101 9.47 12.62 -6.74
CA LYS A 101 9.61 11.89 -5.48
C LYS A 101 10.22 12.77 -4.39
N LYS A 102 11.27 13.53 -4.72
CA LYS A 102 11.92 14.48 -3.80
C LYS A 102 10.96 15.58 -3.35
N ALA A 103 10.17 16.13 -4.27
CA ALA A 103 9.15 17.13 -3.96
C ALA A 103 8.05 16.58 -3.04
N LEU A 104 7.58 15.36 -3.30
CA LEU A 104 6.55 14.71 -2.51
C LEU A 104 7.00 14.43 -1.06
N LEU A 105 8.24 14.02 -0.88
CA LEU A 105 8.81 13.67 0.43
C LEU A 105 9.38 14.88 1.19
N GLY A 106 9.21 16.09 0.68
CA GLY A 106 9.64 17.33 1.35
C GLY A 106 11.15 17.60 1.30
N GLY A 107 11.85 17.10 0.28
CA GLY A 107 13.31 17.26 0.16
C GLY A 107 13.78 18.59 -0.42
N PHE A 108 13.26 19.74 0.02
CA PHE A 108 13.77 21.06 -0.35
C PHE A 108 14.19 21.86 0.88
#